data_AF-A0A820DFA5-F1
#
_entry.id   AF-A0A820DFA5-F1
#
_cell.length_a   1.000
_cell.length_b   1.000
_cell.length_c   1.000
_cell.angle_alpha   90.00
_cell.angle_beta   90.00
_cell.angle_gamma   90.00
#
_symmetry.space_group_name_H-M   'P 1'
#
loop_
_entity.id
_entity.type
_entity.pdbx_description
1 polymer ?
#
loop_
_entity_poly.entity_id
_entity_poly.type
_entity_poly.pdbx_seq_one_letter_code
_entity_poly.pdbx_strand_id
1 'polypeptide(L)'
;MERQLEEVIIALVGKYTALEDAYASVLKALTHAALFCNRKLKVLFIHATDLEANTQKDDPVKYHEAWQQLCSAHGVLVPGGFGSRGIEGKIAAIEWARTQSKPFLGICLGLQCAVIEFARHVLQYKDANSSEFDKCEHQVVIEMPEHNPGIMGATMRLGRRTTHFVTDDSIV
;
A
#
# COMPACT_ATOMS: atom_id res chain seq x y z
N MET A 1 -35.24 -14.48 -1.22
CA MET A 1 -34.38 -14.69 -0.04
C MET A 1 -33.08 -13.95 -0.31
N GLU A 2 -32.82 -12.83 0.38
CA GLU A 2 -31.52 -12.17 0.32
C GLU A 2 -30.46 -13.12 0.89
N ARG A 3 -29.40 -13.35 0.13
CA ARG A 3 -28.30 -14.24 0.52
C ARG A 3 -27.46 -13.47 1.55
N GLN A 4 -27.56 -13.83 2.83
CA GLN A 4 -26.69 -13.26 3.89
C GLN A 4 -25.27 -13.80 3.71
N LEU A 5 -24.39 -12.98 3.15
CA LEU A 5 -22.96 -13.27 3.05
C LEU A 5 -22.22 -12.59 4.20
N GLU A 6 -21.24 -13.27 4.78
CA GLU A 6 -20.34 -12.65 5.76
C GLU A 6 -19.56 -11.50 5.11
N GLU A 7 -19.43 -10.40 5.86
CA GLU A 7 -18.78 -9.18 5.40
C GLU A 7 -17.26 -9.28 5.61
N VAL A 8 -16.49 -8.98 4.56
CA VAL A 8 -15.04 -8.82 4.62
C VAL A 8 -14.70 -7.35 4.46
N ILE A 9 -14.03 -6.80 5.47
CA ILE A 9 -13.65 -5.38 5.53
C ILE A 9 -12.18 -5.23 5.15
N ILE A 10 -11.91 -4.52 4.06
CA ILE A 10 -10.56 -4.22 3.57
C ILE A 10 -10.32 -2.72 3.67
N ALA A 11 -9.26 -2.32 4.38
CA ALA A 11 -8.83 -0.92 4.43
C ALA A 11 -7.93 -0.62 3.23
N LEU A 12 -8.33 0.33 2.39
CA LEU A 12 -7.55 0.85 1.28
C LEU A 12 -6.93 2.19 1.69
N VAL A 13 -5.61 2.20 1.92
CA VAL A 13 -4.87 3.38 2.37
C VAL A 13 -4.29 4.12 1.18
N GLY A 14 -5.01 5.15 0.73
CA GLY A 14 -4.77 5.83 -0.54
C GLY A 14 -4.48 7.32 -0.43
N LYS A 15 -4.13 7.93 -1.56
CA LYS A 15 -3.93 9.38 -1.69
C LYS A 15 -5.24 10.11 -2.01
N TYR A 16 -6.22 9.40 -2.59
CA TYR A 16 -7.47 9.97 -3.12
C TYR A 16 -8.67 9.15 -2.61
N THR A 17 -9.23 9.46 -1.43
CA THR A 17 -10.42 8.72 -0.96
C THR A 17 -11.72 9.22 -1.58
N ALA A 18 -11.78 10.49 -1.98
CA ALA A 18 -12.98 11.11 -2.55
C ALA A 18 -13.27 10.72 -4.00
N LEU A 19 -12.29 10.13 -4.71
CA LEU A 19 -12.41 9.72 -6.11
C LEU A 19 -12.33 8.20 -6.18
N GLU A 20 -13.47 7.54 -6.02
CA GLU A 20 -13.58 6.07 -6.16
C GLU A 20 -13.05 5.58 -7.52
N ASP A 21 -13.21 6.39 -8.56
CA ASP A 21 -12.73 6.11 -9.92
C ASP A 21 -11.20 5.94 -9.99
N ALA A 22 -10.44 6.62 -9.11
CA ALA A 22 -8.98 6.48 -9.07
C ALA A 22 -8.55 5.05 -8.71
N TYR A 23 -9.44 4.28 -8.07
CA TYR A 23 -9.20 2.91 -7.65
C TYR A 23 -10.18 1.90 -8.27
N ALA A 24 -10.89 2.28 -9.35
CA ALA A 24 -11.88 1.43 -9.99
C ALA A 24 -11.34 0.04 -10.38
N SER A 25 -10.12 -0.03 -10.92
CA SER A 25 -9.48 -1.29 -11.29
C SER A 25 -9.25 -2.21 -10.08
N VAL A 26 -8.78 -1.64 -8.97
CA VAL A 26 -8.54 -2.34 -7.70
C VAL A 26 -9.86 -2.82 -7.09
N LEU A 27 -10.88 -1.96 -7.08
CA LEU A 27 -12.21 -2.30 -6.55
C LEU A 27 -12.85 -3.44 -7.34
N LYS A 28 -12.76 -3.43 -8.67
CA LYS A 28 -13.28 -4.52 -9.51
C LYS A 28 -12.54 -5.83 -9.27
N ALA A 29 -11.21 -5.79 -9.16
CA ALA A 29 -10.41 -6.97 -8.84
C ALA A 29 -10.79 -7.58 -7.47
N LEU A 30 -10.91 -6.75 -6.43
CA LEU A 30 -11.36 -7.19 -5.11
C LEU A 30 -12.80 -7.73 -5.15
N THR A 31 -13.68 -7.11 -5.91
CA THR A 31 -15.07 -7.57 -6.07
C THR A 31 -15.11 -8.96 -6.70
N HIS A 32 -14.31 -9.21 -7.74
CA HIS A 32 -14.22 -10.53 -8.37
C HIS A 32 -13.72 -11.59 -7.38
N ALA A 33 -12.69 -11.27 -6.59
CA ALA A 33 -12.17 -12.17 -5.56
C ALA A 33 -13.21 -12.44 -4.45
N ALA A 34 -13.91 -11.41 -3.98
CA ALA A 34 -14.94 -11.54 -2.95
C ALA A 34 -16.13 -12.37 -3.42
N LEU A 35 -16.56 -12.18 -4.67
CA LEU A 35 -17.61 -13.00 -5.29
C LEU A 35 -17.19 -14.48 -5.37
N PHE A 36 -15.95 -14.77 -5.77
CA PHE A 36 -15.42 -16.13 -5.80
C PHE A 36 -15.41 -16.78 -4.41
N CYS A 37 -15.05 -16.02 -3.37
CA CYS A 37 -15.04 -16.48 -1.99
C CYS A 37 -16.41 -16.45 -1.29
N ASN A 38 -17.50 -16.10 -1.99
CA ASN A 38 -18.84 -15.90 -1.41
C ASN A 38 -18.84 -14.95 -0.19
N ARG A 39 -18.12 -13.83 -0.27
CA ARG A 39 -18.08 -12.78 0.77
C ARG A 39 -18.68 -11.48 0.28
N LYS A 40 -19.28 -10.69 1.18
CA LYS A 40 -19.67 -9.31 0.89
C LYS A 40 -18.47 -8.39 1.13
N LEU A 41 -17.92 -7.81 0.07
CA LEU A 41 -16.81 -6.88 0.18
C LEU A 41 -17.27 -5.53 0.71
N LYS A 42 -16.62 -5.04 1.75
CA LYS A 42 -16.70 -3.65 2.22
C LYS A 42 -15.31 -3.04 2.20
N VAL A 43 -15.13 -2.00 1.40
CA VAL A 43 -13.85 -1.28 1.31
C VAL A 43 -13.96 0.00 2.13
N LEU A 44 -13.03 0.18 3.06
CA LEU A 44 -12.88 1.44 3.81
C LEU A 44 -11.78 2.24 3.14
N PHE A 45 -12.11 3.44 2.66
CA PHE A 45 -11.13 4.34 2.06
C PHE A 45 -10.52 5.21 3.14
N ILE A 46 -9.23 5.04 3.37
CA ILE A 46 -8.50 5.79 4.39
C ILE A 46 -7.48 6.69 3.70
N HIS A 47 -7.51 7.97 4.02
CA HIS A 47 -6.53 8.92 3.50
C HIS A 47 -5.20 8.69 4.22
N ALA A 48 -4.15 8.44 3.44
CA ALA A 48 -2.83 8.21 4.00
C ALA A 48 -2.33 9.40 4.84
N THR A 49 -2.67 10.64 4.47
CA THR A 49 -2.35 11.85 5.25
C THR A 49 -3.04 11.89 6.61
N ASP A 50 -4.19 11.25 6.75
CA ASP A 50 -4.96 11.28 7.99
C ASP A 50 -4.34 10.35 9.04
N LEU A 51 -3.44 9.45 8.62
CA LEU A 51 -2.66 8.58 9.50
C LEU A 51 -1.32 9.20 9.94
N GLU A 52 -0.97 10.39 9.45
CA GLU A 52 0.29 11.07 9.78
C GLU A 52 0.23 11.80 11.12
N ALA A 53 1.38 11.89 11.80
CA ALA A 53 1.50 12.59 13.09
C ALA A 53 1.18 14.10 13.01
N ASN A 54 1.28 14.71 11.83
CA ASN A 54 0.89 16.10 11.63
C ASN A 54 -0.63 16.26 11.76
N THR A 55 -1.41 15.38 11.15
CA THR A 55 -2.89 15.39 11.27
C THR A 55 -3.33 15.14 12.71
N GLN A 56 -2.59 14.34 13.49
CA GLN A 56 -2.88 14.19 14.93
C GLN A 56 -2.84 15.54 15.68
N LYS A 57 -1.95 16.46 15.28
CA LYS A 57 -1.83 17.79 15.89
C LYS A 57 -2.86 18.78 15.33
N ASP A 58 -3.07 18.76 14.03
CA ASP A 58 -3.91 19.73 13.32
C ASP A 58 -5.40 19.40 13.42
N ASP A 59 -5.76 18.12 13.32
CA ASP A 59 -7.14 17.60 13.34
C ASP A 59 -7.20 16.19 13.97
N PRO A 60 -7.21 16.10 15.31
CA PRO A 60 -7.19 14.81 16.01
C PRO A 60 -8.44 13.97 15.74
N VAL A 61 -9.57 14.59 15.37
CA VAL A 61 -10.82 13.88 15.10
C VAL A 61 -10.65 13.01 13.86
N LYS A 62 -10.15 13.60 12.75
CA LYS A 62 -9.88 12.84 11.52
C LYS A 62 -8.83 11.75 11.71
N TYR A 63 -7.78 12.06 12.47
CA TYR A 63 -6.74 11.08 12.77
C TYR A 63 -7.31 9.86 13.49
N HIS A 64 -8.07 10.06 14.57
CA HIS A 64 -8.63 8.94 15.33
C HIS A 64 -9.69 8.17 14.55
N GLU A 65 -10.50 8.83 13.72
CA GLU A 65 -11.46 8.16 12.85
C GLU A 65 -10.76 7.25 11.81
N ALA A 66 -9.71 7.76 11.16
CA ALA A 66 -8.91 6.99 10.20
C ALA A 66 -8.27 5.75 10.84
N TRP A 67 -7.68 5.91 12.03
CA TRP A 67 -7.11 4.78 12.79
C TRP A 67 -8.18 3.78 13.26
N GLN A 68 -9.36 4.26 13.68
CA GLN A 68 -10.47 3.38 14.06
C GLN A 68 -10.92 2.52 12.87
N GLN A 69 -11.05 3.13 11.69
CA GLN A 69 -11.39 2.41 10.45
C GLN A 69 -10.31 1.38 10.10
N LEU A 70 -9.03 1.75 10.19
CA LEU A 70 -7.91 0.83 9.94
C LEU A 70 -7.94 -0.36 10.90
N CYS A 71 -8.13 -0.11 12.20
CA CYS A 71 -8.21 -1.14 13.23
C CYS A 71 -9.38 -2.10 13.05
N SER A 72 -10.51 -1.60 12.54
CA SER A 72 -11.69 -2.42 12.24
C SER A 72 -11.53 -3.33 11.02
N ALA A 73 -10.51 -3.12 10.20
CA ALA A 73 -10.32 -3.88 8.98
C ALA A 73 -9.73 -5.28 9.23
N HIS A 74 -10.11 -6.21 8.36
CA HIS A 74 -9.58 -7.57 8.34
C HIS A 74 -8.29 -7.68 7.53
N GLY A 75 -8.04 -6.74 6.62
CA GLY A 75 -6.82 -6.66 5.83
C GLY A 75 -6.56 -5.24 5.34
N VAL A 76 -5.30 -4.97 5.02
CA VAL A 76 -4.82 -3.65 4.58
C VAL A 76 -4.29 -3.74 3.15
N LEU A 77 -4.70 -2.80 2.32
CA LEU A 77 -4.29 -2.67 0.93
C LEU A 77 -3.68 -1.29 0.71
N VAL A 78 -2.40 -1.23 0.33
CA VAL A 78 -1.75 0.01 -0.07
C VAL A 78 -1.55 -0.03 -1.59
N PRO A 79 -2.33 0.76 -2.37
CA PRO A 79 -2.18 0.81 -3.81
C PRO A 79 -0.93 1.58 -4.22
N GLY A 80 -0.65 1.54 -5.53
CA GLY A 80 0.35 2.38 -6.16
C GLY A 80 0.06 3.88 -5.95
N GLY A 81 1.10 4.70 -6.06
CA GLY A 81 1.00 6.14 -5.98
C GLY A 81 2.28 6.79 -6.49
N PHE A 82 2.30 8.11 -6.44
CA PHE A 82 3.45 8.90 -6.87
C PHE A 82 3.64 10.12 -5.98
N GLY A 83 4.91 10.47 -5.76
CA GLY A 83 5.36 11.58 -4.94
C GLY A 83 5.33 11.30 -3.44
N SER A 84 5.90 12.24 -2.67
CA SER A 84 6.16 12.11 -1.23
C SER A 84 4.94 12.22 -0.31
N ARG A 85 3.78 12.68 -0.83
CA ARG A 85 2.59 12.94 0.00
C ARG A 85 1.94 11.64 0.48
N GLY A 86 1.73 11.53 1.81
CA GLY A 86 1.05 10.38 2.39
C GLY A 86 1.94 9.16 2.57
N ILE A 87 3.27 9.29 2.46
CA ILE A 87 4.18 8.14 2.57
C ILE A 87 4.33 7.70 4.02
N GLU A 88 4.55 8.63 4.94
CA GLU A 88 4.71 8.30 6.35
C GLU A 88 3.43 7.66 6.92
N GLY A 89 2.26 8.13 6.51
CA GLY A 89 1.00 7.50 6.89
C GLY A 89 0.78 6.11 6.30
N LYS A 90 1.28 5.83 5.08
CA LYS A 90 1.30 4.47 4.53
C LYS A 90 2.26 3.56 5.29
N ILE A 91 3.45 4.05 5.62
CA ILE A 91 4.44 3.31 6.40
C ILE A 91 3.85 2.96 7.78
N ALA A 92 3.19 3.91 8.45
CA ALA A 92 2.51 3.66 9.72
C ALA A 92 1.40 2.60 9.60
N ALA A 93 0.61 2.61 8.52
CA ALA A 93 -0.39 1.58 8.27
C ALA A 93 0.22 0.18 8.05
N ILE A 94 1.37 0.11 7.38
CA ILE A 94 2.09 -1.14 7.13
C ILE A 94 2.72 -1.68 8.43
N GLU A 95 3.33 -0.80 9.22
CA GLU A 95 3.88 -1.14 10.54
C GLU A 95 2.78 -1.71 11.43
N TRP A 96 1.61 -1.05 11.46
CA TRP A 96 0.45 -1.53 12.19
C TRP A 96 -0.01 -2.91 11.69
N ALA A 97 -0.11 -3.10 10.37
CA ALA A 97 -0.50 -4.38 9.80
C ALA A 97 0.48 -5.51 10.19
N ARG A 98 1.79 -5.25 10.14
CA ARG A 98 2.84 -6.21 10.52
C ARG A 98 2.79 -6.54 12.02
N THR A 99 2.71 -5.53 12.87
CA THR A 99 2.72 -5.71 14.35
C THR A 99 1.45 -6.37 14.86
N GLN A 100 0.31 -6.15 14.20
CA GLN A 100 -0.98 -6.78 14.54
C GLN A 100 -1.24 -8.09 13.77
N SER A 101 -0.28 -8.58 12.98
CA SER A 101 -0.41 -9.79 12.16
C SER A 101 -1.65 -9.76 11.25
N LYS A 102 -1.96 -8.59 10.69
CA LYS A 102 -3.05 -8.40 9.74
C LYS A 102 -2.56 -8.66 8.32
N PRO A 103 -3.33 -9.37 7.48
CA PRO A 103 -3.02 -9.53 6.06
C PRO A 103 -2.82 -8.18 5.37
N PHE A 104 -1.72 -8.08 4.62
CA PHE A 104 -1.34 -6.87 3.89
C PHE A 104 -1.06 -7.20 2.42
N LEU A 105 -1.50 -6.33 1.52
CA LEU A 105 -1.13 -6.36 0.11
C LEU A 105 -0.61 -4.98 -0.32
N GLY A 106 0.63 -4.93 -0.80
CA GLY A 106 1.27 -3.73 -1.34
C GLY A 106 1.37 -3.78 -2.86
N ILE A 107 0.78 -2.81 -3.54
CA ILE A 107 0.85 -2.71 -5.02
C ILE A 107 1.83 -1.60 -5.40
N CYS A 108 2.86 -1.94 -6.19
CA CYS A 108 3.85 -0.98 -6.70
C CYS A 108 4.50 -0.19 -5.55
N LEU A 109 4.15 1.10 -5.37
CA LEU A 109 4.62 1.92 -4.26
C LEU A 109 4.33 1.28 -2.89
N GLY A 110 3.23 0.53 -2.74
CA GLY A 110 2.94 -0.18 -1.49
C GLY A 110 4.02 -1.20 -1.09
N LEU A 111 4.64 -1.87 -2.08
CA LEU A 111 5.78 -2.77 -1.83
C LEU A 111 7.01 -1.97 -1.39
N GLN A 112 7.30 -0.85 -2.04
CA GLN A 112 8.43 0.01 -1.68
C GLN A 112 8.29 0.52 -0.24
N CYS A 113 7.11 1.01 0.14
CA CYS A 113 6.84 1.44 1.51
C CYS A 113 6.98 0.30 2.53
N ALA A 114 6.63 -0.95 2.17
CA ALA A 114 6.78 -2.09 3.05
C ALA A 114 8.25 -2.47 3.29
N VAL A 115 9.09 -2.41 2.25
CA VAL A 115 10.53 -2.62 2.39
C VAL A 115 11.15 -1.52 3.27
N ILE A 116 10.72 -0.26 3.10
CA ILE A 116 11.16 0.85 3.93
C ILE A 116 10.74 0.65 5.40
N GLU A 117 9.48 0.28 5.66
CA GLU A 117 8.99 0.00 7.01
C GLU A 117 9.82 -1.09 7.69
N PHE A 118 10.08 -2.19 6.97
CA PHE A 118 10.84 -3.31 7.51
C PHE A 118 12.29 -2.91 7.82
N ALA A 119 12.94 -2.16 6.93
CA ALA A 119 14.29 -1.66 7.17
C ALA A 119 14.35 -0.73 8.40
N ARG A 120 13.39 0.18 8.55
CA ARG A 120 13.32 1.12 9.68
C ARG A 120 13.08 0.43 11.01
N HIS A 121 12.10 -0.48 11.07
CA HIS A 121 11.62 -1.02 12.34
C HIS A 121 12.25 -2.37 12.72
N VAL A 122 12.60 -3.21 11.75
CA VAL A 122 13.18 -4.54 12.02
C VAL A 122 14.70 -4.47 11.97
N LEU A 123 15.28 -3.87 10.93
CA LEU A 123 16.74 -3.73 10.79
C LEU A 123 17.32 -2.53 11.54
N GLN A 124 16.46 -1.68 12.12
CA GLN A 124 16.86 -0.47 12.87
C GLN A 124 17.57 0.61 12.03
N TYR A 125 17.44 0.57 10.70
CA TYR A 125 17.92 1.62 9.79
C TYR A 125 16.92 2.76 9.73
N LYS A 126 16.90 3.60 10.77
CA LYS A 126 15.90 4.65 10.96
C LYS A 126 15.84 5.68 9.82
N ASP A 127 16.95 5.89 9.15
CA ASP A 127 17.07 6.79 7.99
C ASP A 127 16.70 6.12 6.66
N ALA A 128 16.40 4.81 6.64
CA ALA A 128 16.15 4.09 5.41
C ALA A 128 15.00 4.71 4.62
N ASN A 129 15.23 5.02 3.35
CA ASN A 129 14.23 5.62 2.48
C ASN A 129 14.45 5.25 1.01
N SER A 130 13.49 5.64 0.17
CA SER A 130 13.65 5.61 -1.28
C SER A 130 14.42 6.83 -1.75
N SER A 131 15.28 6.64 -2.76
CA SER A 131 15.96 7.73 -3.47
C SER A 131 14.98 8.69 -4.15
N GLU A 132 13.70 8.29 -4.35
CA GLU A 132 12.64 9.17 -4.87
C GLU A 132 12.22 10.26 -3.88
N PHE A 133 12.26 9.98 -2.57
CA PHE A 133 11.66 10.86 -1.55
C PHE A 133 12.69 11.67 -0.79
N ASP A 134 13.83 11.07 -0.45
CA ASP A 134 14.87 11.75 0.32
C ASP A 134 16.27 11.16 0.06
N LYS A 135 17.30 11.99 0.24
CA LYS A 135 18.69 11.54 0.22
C LYS A 135 19.05 11.03 1.62
N CYS A 136 19.02 9.71 1.78
CA CYS A 136 19.44 9.01 2.99
C CYS A 136 20.74 8.23 2.76
N GLU A 137 21.36 7.79 3.85
CA GLU A 137 22.52 6.88 3.82
C GLU A 137 22.05 5.47 3.43
N HIS A 138 20.94 5.00 4.03
CA HIS A 138 20.34 3.70 3.72
C HIS A 138 19.28 3.78 2.61
N GLN A 139 19.72 3.88 1.36
CA GLN A 139 18.81 3.86 0.20
C GLN A 139 18.34 2.43 -0.12
N VAL A 140 17.22 2.04 0.47
CA VAL A 140 16.65 0.68 0.29
C VAL A 140 15.86 0.52 -1.00
N VAL A 141 15.42 1.63 -1.59
CA VAL A 141 14.79 1.67 -2.92
C VAL A 141 15.54 2.70 -3.75
N ILE A 142 16.04 2.28 -4.91
CA ILE A 142 16.83 3.12 -5.82
C ILE A 142 16.16 3.24 -7.18
N GLU A 143 16.44 4.34 -7.86
CA GLU A 143 16.08 4.52 -9.26
C GLU A 143 16.98 3.66 -10.15
N MET A 144 16.38 2.70 -10.86
CA MET A 144 17.07 1.86 -11.83
C MET A 144 16.24 1.77 -13.11
N PRO A 145 16.44 2.70 -14.07
CA PRO A 145 15.68 2.70 -15.32
C PRO A 145 16.18 1.64 -16.30
N GLU A 146 15.31 1.27 -17.23
CA GLU A 146 15.68 0.32 -18.29
C GLU A 146 16.33 1.06 -19.47
N HIS A 147 17.41 0.49 -19.97
CA HIS A 147 18.11 0.97 -21.16
C HIS A 147 17.88 -0.03 -22.29
N ASN A 148 17.01 0.33 -23.23
CA ASN A 148 16.61 -0.55 -24.32
C ASN A 148 17.35 -0.16 -25.61
N PRO A 149 17.91 -1.11 -26.37
CA PRO A 149 18.57 -0.82 -27.63
C PRO A 149 17.64 -0.06 -28.59
N GLY A 150 18.11 1.06 -29.14
CA GLY A 150 17.34 1.90 -30.06
C GLY A 150 16.49 2.98 -29.40
N ILE A 151 16.43 3.05 -28.05
CA ILE A 151 15.83 4.17 -27.32
C ILE A 151 16.93 4.90 -26.57
N MET A 152 17.08 6.21 -26.84
CA MET A 152 18.08 7.03 -26.16
C MET A 152 17.60 7.40 -24.75
N GLY A 153 18.45 7.17 -23.75
CA GLY A 153 18.20 7.54 -22.36
C GLY A 153 17.51 6.45 -21.53
N ALA A 154 17.09 6.87 -20.34
CA ALA A 154 16.41 6.04 -19.35
C ALA A 154 14.92 5.88 -19.69
N THR A 155 14.44 4.65 -19.77
CA THR A 155 13.02 4.34 -20.01
C THR A 155 12.34 3.75 -18.78
N MET A 156 11.07 4.08 -18.57
CA MET A 156 10.27 3.45 -17.53
C MET A 156 10.06 1.96 -17.84
N ARG A 157 10.15 1.12 -16.82
CA ARG A 157 9.78 -0.30 -16.92
C ARG A 157 8.27 -0.42 -17.13
N LEU A 158 7.88 -0.62 -18.38
CA LEU A 158 6.49 -0.69 -18.82
C LEU A 158 6.28 -1.85 -19.79
N GLY A 159 5.04 -2.33 -19.87
CA GLY A 159 4.60 -3.39 -20.78
C GLY A 159 4.64 -4.77 -20.16
N ARG A 160 4.41 -5.79 -20.98
CA ARG A 160 4.48 -7.19 -20.54
C ARG A 160 5.92 -7.58 -20.29
N ARG A 161 6.19 -8.12 -19.10
CA ARG A 161 7.51 -8.59 -18.68
C ARG A 161 7.38 -9.94 -18.00
N THR A 162 8.41 -10.76 -18.15
CA THR A 162 8.50 -12.05 -17.47
C THR A 162 9.02 -11.83 -16.05
N THR A 163 8.36 -12.45 -15.09
CA THR A 163 8.81 -12.53 -13.69
C THR A 163 9.02 -14.00 -13.37
N HIS A 164 10.22 -14.35 -12.90
CA HIS A 164 10.57 -15.72 -12.53
C HIS A 164 10.50 -15.89 -11.02
N PHE A 165 9.81 -16.94 -10.57
CA PHE A 165 9.84 -17.34 -9.16
C PHE A 165 11.21 -17.91 -8.81
N VAL A 166 11.64 -17.67 -7.57
CA VAL A 166 12.95 -18.11 -7.06
C VAL A 166 12.81 -19.22 -6.03
N THR A 167 11.70 -19.27 -5.30
CA THR A 167 11.47 -20.24 -4.22
C THR A 167 10.18 -21.02 -4.46
N ASP A 168 10.16 -22.28 -4.01
CA ASP A 168 9.04 -23.22 -4.18
C ASP A 168 7.96 -23.08 -3.08
N ASP A 169 8.25 -22.35 -2.00
CA ASP A 169 7.34 -22.11 -0.86
C ASP A 169 6.42 -20.90 -1.07
N SER A 170 6.56 -20.20 -2.20
CA SER A 170 5.61 -19.16 -2.62
C SER A 170 4.24 -19.80 -2.87
N ILE A 171 3.22 -19.27 -2.18
CA ILE A 171 1.82 -19.68 -2.36
C ILE A 171 1.15 -19.08 -3.60
N VAL A 172 1.90 -18.34 -4.42
CA VAL A 172 1.47 -17.69 -5.67
C VAL A 172 1.89 -18.51 -6.87
#